data_AF-A0A3Q3NFY7-F1
#
_entry.id   AF-A0A3Q3NFY7-F1
#
_cell.length_a   1.000
_cell.length_b   1.000
_cell.length_c   1.000
_cell.angle_alpha   90.00
_cell.angle_beta   90.00
_cell.angle_gamma   90.00
#
_symmetry.space_group_name_H-M   'P 1'
#
loop_
_entity.id
_entity.type
_entity.pdbx_description
1 polymer ?
#
loop_
_entity_poly.entity_id
_entity_poly.type
_entity_poly.pdbx_seq_one_letter_code
_entity_poly.pdbx_strand_id
1 'polypeptide(L)' 'DAAPRDENLQTKTRADRARAVIDMVRGKGTETSSVLIDGLRQLDPHLSRTLNLM' A
#
# COMPACT_ATOMS: atom_id res chain seq x y z
N ASP A 1 20.95 31.19 5.14
CA ASP A 1 20.70 29.95 5.87
C ASP A 1 19.27 29.53 5.60
N ALA A 2 19.05 28.57 4.71
CA ALA A 2 17.72 28.09 4.36
C ALA A 2 17.70 26.59 4.65
N ALA A 3 17.25 26.24 5.85
CA ALA A 3 17.10 24.87 6.30
C ALA A 3 16.03 24.14 5.44
N PRO A 4 16.27 22.90 4.98
CA PRO A 4 15.31 22.16 4.19
C PRO A 4 14.39 21.27 5.03
N ARG A 5 13.11 21.25 4.62
CA ARG A 5 12.17 20.10 4.62
C ARG A 5 11.67 19.55 5.96
N ASP A 6 10.67 20.22 6.51
CA ASP A 6 9.68 19.60 7.42
C ASP A 6 8.26 19.77 6.84
N GLU A 7 7.93 19.03 5.76
CA GLU A 7 6.59 19.07 5.15
C GLU A 7 5.80 17.75 5.21
N ASN A 8 6.34 16.62 5.65
CA ASN A 8 5.81 15.33 5.17
C ASN A 8 5.05 14.43 6.17
N LEU A 9 4.56 14.93 7.30
CA LEU A 9 3.85 14.07 8.28
C LEU A 9 2.36 14.36 8.45
N GLN A 10 1.86 15.52 8.02
CA GLN A 10 0.51 15.96 8.44
C GLN A 10 -0.62 15.73 7.42
N THR A 11 -0.35 15.36 6.17
CA THR A 11 -1.42 15.07 5.19
C THR A 11 -1.11 13.86 4.32
N LYS A 12 -0.80 12.71 4.93
CA LYS A 12 -0.72 11.46 4.16
C LYS A 12 -2.09 11.07 3.64
N THR A 13 -2.32 11.36 2.35
CA THR A 13 -3.53 10.98 1.62
C THR A 13 -3.74 9.47 1.70
N ARG A 14 -4.97 8.98 1.45
CA ARG A 14 -5.22 7.53 1.37
C ARG A 14 -4.30 6.85 0.36
N ALA A 15 -3.97 7.53 -0.74
CA ALA A 15 -3.04 7.03 -1.75
C ALA A 15 -1.61 6.89 -1.20
N ASP A 16 -1.12 7.87 -0.43
CA ASP A 16 0.20 7.80 0.20
C ASP A 16 0.29 6.61 1.17
N ARG A 17 -0.75 6.41 1.97
CA ARG A 17 -0.83 5.27 2.90
C ARG A 17 -0.89 3.93 2.17
N ALA A 18 -1.69 3.84 1.12
CA ALA A 18 -1.76 2.63 0.29
C ALA A 18 -0.39 2.31 -0.33
N ARG A 19 0.31 3.33 -0.85
CA ARG A 19 1.65 3.18 -1.43
C ARG A 19 2.65 2.67 -0.38
N ALA A 20 2.64 3.24 0.83
CA ALA A 20 3.51 2.79 1.92
C ALA A 20 3.26 1.32 2.31
N VAL A 21 1.99 0.88 2.35
CA VAL A 21 1.64 -0.52 2.63
C VAL A 21 2.17 -1.44 1.52
N ILE A 22 1.97 -1.09 0.25
CA ILE A 22 2.45 -1.89 -0.88
C ILE A 22 3.98 -1.99 -0.88
N ASP A 23 4.67 -0.87 -0.64
CA ASP A 23 6.14 -0.83 -0.60
C ASP A 23 6.70 -1.70 0.54
N MET A 24 6.09 -1.60 1.73
CA MET A 24 6.44 -2.44 2.88
C MET A 24 6.27 -3.93 2.59
N VAL A 25 5.16 -4.31 1.96
CA VAL A 25 4.87 -5.72 1.65
C VAL A 25 5.81 -6.24 0.56
N ARG A 26 6.15 -5.43 -0.43
CA ARG A 26 7.12 -5.78 -1.47
C ARG A 26 8.52 -6.01 -0.88
N GLY A 27 8.93 -5.24 0.13
CA GLY A 27 10.21 -5.42 0.82
C GLY A 27 10.28 -6.65 1.74
N LYS A 28 9.14 -7.17 2.20
CA LYS A 28 9.07 -8.32 3.11
C LYS A 28 9.06 -9.68 2.41
N GLY A 29 8.87 -9.71 1.10
CA GLY A 29 8.91 -10.94 0.30
C GLY A 29 7.53 -11.50 -0.08
N THR A 30 7.57 -12.62 -0.81
CA THR A 30 6.44 -13.18 -1.57
C THR A 30 5.31 -13.70 -0.69
N GLU A 31 5.63 -14.23 0.50
CA GLU A 31 4.65 -14.74 1.45
C GLU A 31 3.76 -13.61 2.00
N THR A 32 4.36 -12.47 2.35
CA THR A 32 3.62 -11.29 2.84
C THR A 32 2.76 -10.70 1.71
N SER A 33 3.27 -10.70 0.48
CA SER A 33 2.50 -10.27 -0.69
C SER A 33 1.26 -11.14 -0.91
N SER A 34 1.39 -12.45 -0.70
CA SER A 34 0.27 -13.39 -0.84
C SER A 34 -0.82 -13.14 0.22
N VAL A 35 -0.42 -12.89 1.48
CA VAL A 35 -1.36 -12.55 2.57
C VAL A 35 -2.08 -11.22 2.31
N LEU A 36 -1.37 -10.21 1.81
CA LEU A 36 -1.99 -8.93 1.44
C LEU A 36 -3.03 -9.12 0.32
N ILE A 37 -2.68 -9.88 -0.71
CA ILE A 37 -3.58 -10.15 -1.84
C ILE A 37 -4.82 -10.92 -1.37
N ASP A 38 -4.64 -11.93 -0.53
CA ASP A 38 -5.76 -12.68 0.05
C ASP A 38 -6.70 -11.77 0.86
N GLY A 39 -6.13 -10.90 1.71
CA GLY A 39 -6.91 -9.90 2.45
C GLY A 39 -7.67 -8.94 1.54
N LEU A 40 -7.06 -8.47 0.45
CA LEU A 40 -7.71 -7.61 -0.54
C LEU A 40 -8.86 -8.33 -1.28
N ARG A 41 -8.69 -9.62 -1.59
CA ARG A 41 -9.74 -10.44 -2.20
C ARG A 41 -10.96 -10.60 -1.29
N GLN A 42 -10.73 -10.80 0.00
CA GLN A 42 -11.79 -10.94 1.00
C GLN A 42 -12.50 -9.61 1.28
N LEU A 43 -11.73 -8.51 1.36
CA LEU A 43 -12.28 -7.18 1.67
C LEU A 43 -13.06 -6.59 0.48
N ASP A 44 -12.52 -6.73 -0.73
CA ASP A 44 -13.12 -6.15 -1.93
C ASP A 44 -12.99 -7.08 -3.17
N PRO A 45 -14.01 -7.89 -3.43
CA PRO A 45 -14.04 -8.81 -4.58
C PRO A 45 -14.11 -8.06 -5.93
N HIS A 46 -14.59 -6.83 -5.97
CA HIS A 46 -14.63 -6.01 -7.19
C HIS A 46 -13.25 -5.48 -7.55
N LEU A 47 -12.51 -5.00 -6.54
CA LEU A 47 -11.14 -4.54 -6.67
C LEU A 47 -10.22 -5.69 -7.08
N SER A 48 -10.35 -6.86 -6.46
CA SER A 48 -9.55 -8.03 -6.86
C SER A 48 -9.82 -8.48 -8.29
N ARG A 49 -11.07 -8.45 -8.75
CA ARG A 49 -11.40 -8.67 -10.17
C ARG A 49 -10.79 -7.61 -11.09
N THR A 50 -10.87 -6.34 -10.70
CA THR A 50 -10.34 -5.21 -11.48
C THR A 50 -8.81 -5.28 -11.62
N LEU A 51 -8.14 -5.71 -10.55
CA LEU A 51 -6.68 -5.87 -10.51
C LEU A 51 -6.22 -7.27 -10.97
N ASN A 52 -7.13 -8.13 -11.42
CA ASN A 52 -6.87 -9.50 -11.86
C ASN A 52 -6.05 -10.32 -10.84
N LEU A 53 -6.44 -10.23 -9.55
CA LEU A 53 -5.79 -10.90 -8.42
C LEU A 53 -6.39 -12.28 -8.10
N MET A 54 -7.24 -12.82 -9.00
CA MET A 54 -7.93 -14.10 -8.84
C MET A 54 -7.17 -15.25 -9.49
#